data_AF-A0A1Y2X7J7-F1
#
_entry.id   AF-A0A1Y2X7J7-F1
#
_cell.length_a   1.000
_cell.length_b   1.000
_cell.length_c   1.000
_cell.angle_alpha   90.00
_cell.angle_beta   90.00
_cell.angle_gamma   90.00
#
_symmetry.space_group_name_H-M   'P 1'
#
loop_
_entity.id
_entity.type
_entity.pdbx_description
1 polymer ?
#
loop_
_entity_poly.entity_id
_entity_poly.type
_entity_poly.pdbx_seq_one_letter_code
_entity_poly.pdbx_strand_id
1 'polypeptide(L)'
;MSLPPGIDLCQFPALTPPDGVVPNFSHPSPNLEPTLVGITALLTTIGALCVAGRVYVNWGRLHISDYCAIAGLAFDAALSGIVLAMRRYMRHQWDTPACWFNGYYMKLNFVVQLVMPLSHSFSKAAILLLFLQIFTVDKKMRIAIFVGLAFTIVAYWPNLILVPVFSVPHAGETWESLVTNPRVRKMTPVGTEQGTLAVILDLYIFILPMPILASLNMNNTKRLHLIAIFGTALLGVIASIIGLAFRVLLLHTEDSTWSTAQLYPCIIVEIYIALIVACMPAFARFIRGYILESDSFKWLTSYLVYYSRGSQSNSQKNSDVPYGMEGSRDLDPWWKRTFGRTHHKGGISEERLSGSQGRIYYEVNDLSKLNPTQTENHIYASPSIPPRNSNETEPGIAVTRTYGFAS
;
A
#
# COMPACT_ATOMS: atom_id res chain seq x y z
N MET A 1 31.86 -6.22 36.27
CA MET A 1 33.19 -5.60 36.46
C MET A 1 33.02 -4.10 36.34
N SER A 2 33.10 -3.38 37.45
CA SER A 2 33.21 -1.92 37.42
C SER A 2 34.60 -1.56 36.91
N LEU A 3 34.66 -0.74 35.85
CA LEU A 3 35.92 -0.33 35.22
C LEU A 3 36.77 0.48 36.21
N PRO A 4 38.11 0.33 36.22
CA PRO A 4 38.99 1.11 37.08
C PRO A 4 38.81 2.61 36.82
N PRO A 5 38.75 3.47 37.86
CA PRO A 5 38.67 4.90 37.67
C PRO A 5 39.95 5.43 36.98
N GLY A 6 39.78 6.14 35.87
CA GLY A 6 40.88 6.82 35.14
C GLY A 6 41.25 6.23 33.76
N ILE A 7 40.60 5.16 33.31
CA ILE A 7 40.80 4.63 31.94
C ILE A 7 39.84 5.35 30.98
N ASP A 8 40.40 6.05 29.98
CA ASP A 8 39.61 6.61 28.89
C ASP A 8 39.21 5.49 27.91
N LEU A 9 37.97 5.04 28.03
CA LEU A 9 37.37 4.00 27.18
C LEU A 9 37.24 4.43 25.72
N CYS A 10 37.46 5.71 25.39
CA CYS A 10 37.43 6.16 24.00
C CYS A 10 38.70 5.78 23.22
N GLN A 11 39.78 5.38 23.91
CA GLN A 11 41.04 4.97 23.27
C GLN A 11 41.07 3.47 22.91
N PHE A 12 40.11 2.69 23.41
CA PHE A 12 40.05 1.25 23.21
C PHE A 12 38.92 0.86 22.25
N PRO A 13 39.16 -0.10 21.35
CA PRO A 13 38.10 -0.62 20.48
C PRO A 13 37.09 -1.43 21.31
N ALA A 14 35.83 -1.43 20.89
CA ALA A 14 34.76 -2.16 21.58
C ALA A 14 34.81 -3.68 21.35
N LEU A 15 35.60 -4.13 20.37
CA LEU A 15 35.93 -5.54 20.13
C LEU A 15 37.40 -5.65 19.74
N THR A 16 38.05 -6.75 20.12
CA THR A 16 39.42 -7.02 19.67
C THR A 16 39.43 -7.23 18.15
N PRO A 17 40.28 -6.52 17.40
CA PRO A 17 40.37 -6.69 15.96
C PRO A 17 40.90 -8.08 15.59
N PRO A 18 40.51 -8.63 14.42
CA PRO A 18 41.12 -9.84 13.88
C PRO A 18 42.63 -9.66 13.61
N ASP A 19 43.37 -10.77 13.56
CA ASP A 19 44.81 -10.75 13.26
C ASP A 19 45.10 -9.98 11.95
N GLY A 20 45.95 -8.96 12.05
CA GLY A 20 46.37 -8.13 10.91
C GLY A 20 45.48 -6.90 10.63
N VAL A 21 44.42 -6.66 11.39
CA VAL A 21 43.56 -5.47 11.26
C VAL A 21 43.90 -4.44 12.33
N VAL A 22 44.16 -3.20 11.91
CA VAL A 22 44.39 -2.07 12.84
C VAL A 22 43.09 -1.26 12.95
N PRO A 23 42.52 -1.10 14.16
CA PRO A 23 41.34 -0.28 14.40
C PRO A 23 41.51 1.14 13.88
N ASN A 24 40.54 1.62 13.10
CA ASN A 24 40.52 2.99 12.60
C ASN A 24 39.24 3.71 13.01
N PHE A 25 39.34 4.55 14.05
CA PHE A 25 38.21 5.29 14.59
C PHE A 25 37.78 6.50 13.74
N SER A 26 38.69 7.09 12.95
CA SER A 26 38.44 8.31 12.17
C SER A 26 37.91 8.02 10.77
N HIS A 27 38.48 7.03 10.09
CA HIS A 27 38.07 6.58 8.77
C HIS A 27 37.93 5.06 8.74
N PRO A 28 36.83 4.50 9.28
CA PRO A 28 36.62 3.06 9.23
C PRO A 28 36.50 2.63 7.78
N SER A 29 36.97 1.44 7.45
CA SER A 29 36.77 0.84 6.14
C SER A 29 36.48 -0.64 6.34
N PRO A 30 35.31 -1.16 5.91
CA PRO A 30 34.19 -0.51 5.19
C PRO A 30 33.20 0.32 6.04
N ASN A 31 32.55 1.34 5.43
CA ASN A 31 31.50 2.18 6.05
C ASN A 31 30.14 2.02 5.36
N LEU A 32 29.10 1.65 6.12
CA LEU A 32 27.71 1.50 5.64
C LEU A 32 26.83 2.73 5.89
N GLU A 33 27.34 3.74 6.61
CA GLU A 33 26.62 4.98 6.92
C GLU A 33 25.99 5.68 5.70
N PRO A 34 26.71 6.00 4.61
CA PRO A 34 26.12 6.73 3.48
C PRO A 34 25.03 5.91 2.78
N THR A 35 25.20 4.60 2.69
CA THR A 35 24.21 3.68 2.10
C THR A 35 22.92 3.68 2.92
N LEU A 36 23.03 3.59 4.25
CA LEU A 36 21.88 3.65 5.13
C LEU A 36 21.13 4.98 4.97
N VAL A 37 21.84 6.11 5.00
CA VAL A 37 21.25 7.45 4.87
C VAL A 37 20.52 7.59 3.53
N GLY A 38 21.16 7.17 2.43
CA GLY A 38 20.58 7.22 1.09
C GLY A 38 19.30 6.39 0.97
N ILE A 39 19.33 5.13 1.40
CA ILE A 39 18.17 4.23 1.36
C ILE A 39 17.03 4.77 2.22
N THR A 40 17.33 5.19 3.45
CA THR A 40 16.32 5.67 4.40
C THR A 40 15.64 6.94 3.88
N ALA A 41 16.41 7.91 3.39
CA ALA A 41 15.85 9.16 2.85
C ALA A 41 14.97 8.90 1.61
N LEU A 42 15.42 8.04 0.70
CA LEU A 42 14.68 7.70 -0.52
C LEU A 42 13.36 6.97 -0.19
N LEU A 43 13.42 5.92 0.65
CA LEU A 43 12.22 5.13 0.94
C LEU A 43 11.23 5.86 1.84
N THR A 44 11.71 6.68 2.78
CA THR A 44 10.83 7.50 3.61
C THR A 44 10.08 8.52 2.76
N THR A 45 10.76 9.17 1.80
CA THR A 45 10.11 10.15 0.92
C THR A 45 9.10 9.48 -0.02
N ILE A 46 9.47 8.37 -0.66
CA ILE A 46 8.55 7.61 -1.52
C ILE A 46 7.36 7.10 -0.71
N GLY A 47 7.59 6.49 0.45
CA GLY A 47 6.54 5.98 1.34
C GLY A 47 5.59 7.09 1.79
N ALA A 48 6.12 8.24 2.20
CA ALA A 48 5.31 9.39 2.59
C ALA A 48 4.45 9.92 1.43
N LEU A 49 5.01 10.02 0.22
CA LEU A 49 4.26 10.43 -0.97
C LEU A 49 3.14 9.44 -1.32
N CYS A 50 3.43 8.13 -1.22
CA CYS A 50 2.44 7.08 -1.49
C CYS A 50 1.28 7.13 -0.49
N VAL A 51 1.55 7.27 0.81
CA VAL A 51 0.50 7.39 1.84
C VAL A 51 -0.26 8.69 1.69
N ALA A 52 0.42 9.82 1.45
CA ALA A 52 -0.23 11.12 1.23
C ALA A 52 -1.18 11.06 0.03
N GLY A 53 -0.74 10.48 -1.10
CA GLY A 53 -1.60 10.28 -2.27
C GLY A 53 -2.80 9.38 -1.97
N ARG A 54 -2.60 8.32 -1.17
CA ARG A 54 -3.69 7.44 -0.74
C ARG A 54 -4.72 8.16 0.14
N VAL A 55 -4.27 8.94 1.11
CA VAL A 55 -5.13 9.73 2.00
C VAL A 55 -5.88 10.82 1.23
N TYR A 56 -5.22 11.46 0.27
CA TYR A 56 -5.84 12.45 -0.61
C TYR A 56 -6.99 11.85 -1.44
N VAL A 57 -6.77 10.69 -2.07
CA VAL A 57 -7.81 10.01 -2.87
C VAL A 57 -9.00 9.55 -2.02
N ASN A 58 -8.76 9.14 -0.77
CA ASN A 58 -9.79 8.62 0.12
C ASN A 58 -10.33 9.66 1.12
N TRP A 59 -10.02 10.95 0.95
CA TRP A 59 -10.34 12.00 1.93
C TRP A 59 -11.84 12.05 2.30
N GLY A 60 -12.73 11.76 1.35
CA GLY A 60 -14.18 11.75 1.60
C GLY A 60 -14.68 10.54 2.42
N ARG A 61 -13.94 9.42 2.45
CA ARG A 61 -14.29 8.19 3.19
C ARG A 61 -13.03 7.41 3.56
N LEU A 62 -12.44 7.74 4.70
CA LEU A 62 -11.28 7.01 5.22
C LEU A 62 -11.70 5.64 5.73
N HIS A 63 -11.03 4.61 5.23
CA HIS A 63 -11.22 3.24 5.70
C HIS A 63 -10.20 2.87 6.78
N ILE A 64 -10.47 1.81 7.55
CA ILE A 64 -9.56 1.26 8.56
C ILE A 64 -8.15 0.99 7.98
N SER A 65 -8.08 0.50 6.73
CA SER A 65 -6.81 0.28 6.03
C SER A 65 -5.99 1.57 5.82
N ASP A 66 -6.65 2.73 5.66
CA ASP A 66 -5.97 4.02 5.50
C ASP A 66 -5.37 4.48 6.84
N TYR A 67 -6.10 4.30 7.95
CA TYR A 67 -5.56 4.56 9.29
C TYR A 67 -4.37 3.66 9.62
N CYS A 68 -4.44 2.38 9.27
CA CYS A 68 -3.30 1.46 9.43
C CYS A 68 -2.10 1.87 8.56
N ALA A 69 -2.31 2.38 7.35
CA ALA A 69 -1.22 2.88 6.50
C ALA A 69 -0.57 4.16 7.07
N ILE A 70 -1.37 5.08 7.63
CA ILE A 70 -0.86 6.29 8.31
C ILE A 70 -0.06 5.90 9.56
N ALA A 71 -0.60 4.98 10.38
CA ALA A 71 0.09 4.48 11.55
C ALA A 71 1.39 3.75 11.16
N GLY A 72 1.35 2.93 10.11
CA GLY A 72 2.53 2.28 9.53
C GLY A 72 3.61 3.29 9.15
N LEU A 73 3.25 4.33 8.38
CA LEU A 73 4.19 5.39 8.03
C LEU A 73 4.79 6.08 9.26
N ALA A 74 3.98 6.36 10.28
CA ALA A 74 4.45 7.02 11.49
C ALA A 74 5.49 6.16 12.23
N PHE A 75 5.24 4.86 12.38
CA PHE A 75 6.19 3.94 13.01
C PHE A 75 7.41 3.67 12.13
N ASP A 76 7.25 3.55 10.81
CA ASP A 76 8.35 3.36 9.86
C ASP A 76 9.27 4.59 9.85
N ALA A 77 8.69 5.80 9.83
CA ALA A 77 9.46 7.05 9.92
C ALA A 77 10.14 7.22 11.28
N ALA A 78 9.48 6.83 12.38
CA ALA A 78 10.09 6.83 13.71
C ALA A 78 11.28 5.87 13.76
N LEU A 79 11.12 4.64 13.26
CA LEU A 79 12.20 3.65 13.19
C LEU A 79 13.38 4.18 12.36
N SER A 80 13.10 4.72 11.17
CA SER A 80 14.08 5.36 10.30
C SER A 80 14.84 6.47 11.01
N GLY A 81 14.14 7.34 11.75
CA GLY A 81 14.76 8.43 12.52
C GLY A 81 15.69 7.92 13.63
N ILE A 82 15.28 6.87 14.35
CA ILE A 82 16.09 6.28 15.42
C ILE A 82 17.32 5.56 14.83
N VAL A 83 17.16 4.83 13.74
CA VAL A 83 18.27 4.17 13.04
C VAL A 83 19.26 5.19 12.47
N LEU A 84 18.80 6.34 11.98
CA LEU A 84 19.65 7.47 11.58
C LEU A 84 20.38 8.10 12.78
N ALA A 85 19.77 8.13 13.97
CA ALA A 85 20.47 8.56 15.19
C ALA A 85 21.60 7.58 15.58
N MET A 86 21.45 6.31 15.22
CA MET A 86 22.47 5.26 15.36
C MET A 86 23.46 5.17 14.19
N ARG A 87 23.43 6.07 13.20
CA ARG A 87 24.27 5.97 12.00
C ARG A 87 25.77 5.82 12.27
N ARG A 88 26.24 6.38 13.40
CA ARG A 88 27.65 6.28 13.81
C ARG A 88 28.10 4.84 14.05
N TYR A 89 27.19 3.92 14.39
CA TYR A 89 27.46 2.52 14.67
C TYR A 89 27.47 1.63 13.41
N MET A 90 27.33 2.22 12.20
CA MET A 90 27.28 1.49 10.92
C MET A 90 28.69 1.12 10.41
N ARG A 91 29.51 0.58 11.30
CA ARG A 91 30.90 0.20 11.12
C ARG A 91 31.22 -1.05 11.95
N HIS A 92 32.38 -1.64 11.74
CA HIS A 92 32.82 -2.77 12.55
C HIS A 92 32.97 -2.43 14.03
N GLN A 93 32.77 -3.42 14.91
CA GLN A 93 32.83 -3.20 16.36
C GLN A 93 34.24 -2.81 16.81
N TRP A 94 35.28 -3.33 16.16
CA TRP A 94 36.67 -2.95 16.42
C TRP A 94 37.01 -1.53 15.95
N ASP A 95 36.27 -0.96 14.99
CA ASP A 95 36.41 0.45 14.56
C ASP A 95 35.51 1.41 15.36
N THR A 96 34.85 0.90 16.41
CA THR A 96 33.97 1.66 17.29
C THR A 96 34.62 1.80 18.66
N PRO A 97 34.80 3.03 19.19
CA PRO A 97 35.36 3.22 20.52
C PRO A 97 34.40 2.71 21.60
N ALA A 98 34.94 2.03 22.62
CA ALA A 98 34.14 1.40 23.68
C ALA A 98 33.27 2.41 24.46
N CYS A 99 33.71 3.66 24.58
CA CYS A 99 32.97 4.72 25.26
C CYS A 99 31.61 5.08 24.61
N TRP A 100 31.37 4.68 23.35
CA TRP A 100 30.08 4.90 22.71
C TRP A 100 28.99 3.94 23.23
N PHE A 101 29.37 2.78 23.78
CA PHE A 101 28.45 1.83 24.39
C PHE A 101 28.09 2.27 25.82
N ASN A 102 27.29 3.32 25.91
CA ASN A 102 26.83 3.91 27.16
C ASN A 102 25.32 3.71 27.39
N GLY A 103 24.79 4.28 28.48
CA GLY A 103 23.36 4.21 28.78
C GLY A 103 22.48 4.88 27.71
N TYR A 104 23.00 5.85 26.94
CA TYR A 104 22.26 6.45 25.83
C TYR A 104 22.12 5.48 24.66
N TYR A 105 23.17 4.73 24.31
CA TYR A 105 23.09 3.66 23.32
C TYR A 105 22.07 2.59 23.71
N MET A 106 22.07 2.14 24.98
CA MET A 106 21.09 1.17 25.48
C MET A 106 19.65 1.69 25.39
N LYS A 107 19.41 2.97 25.68
CA LYS A 107 18.09 3.61 25.49
C LYS A 107 17.66 3.59 24.03
N LEU A 108 18.54 3.99 23.11
CA LEU A 108 18.22 3.95 21.68
C LEU A 108 17.91 2.52 21.22
N ASN A 109 18.73 1.54 21.64
CA ASN A 109 18.52 0.13 21.29
C ASN A 109 17.18 -0.39 21.81
N PHE A 110 16.82 -0.06 23.04
CA PHE A 110 15.51 -0.37 23.61
C PHE A 110 14.36 0.19 22.76
N VAL A 111 14.44 1.47 22.37
CA VAL A 111 13.38 2.09 21.55
C VAL A 111 13.30 1.45 20.16
N VAL A 112 14.42 1.12 19.52
CA VAL A 112 14.42 0.38 18.24
C VAL A 112 13.72 -0.97 18.39
N GLN A 113 14.08 -1.75 19.41
CA GLN A 113 13.50 -3.07 19.66
C GLN A 113 11.99 -3.00 19.95
N LEU A 114 11.50 -1.89 20.51
CA LEU A 114 10.09 -1.66 20.78
C LEU A 114 9.31 -1.20 19.52
N VAL A 115 9.88 -0.29 18.73
CA VAL A 115 9.23 0.31 17.55
C VAL A 115 9.27 -0.62 16.34
N MET A 116 10.34 -1.39 16.16
CA MET A 116 10.52 -2.31 15.03
C MET A 116 9.35 -3.30 14.84
N PRO A 117 8.90 -4.06 15.86
CA PRO A 117 7.77 -4.99 15.69
C PRO A 117 6.46 -4.27 15.41
N LEU A 118 6.26 -3.05 15.94
CA LEU A 118 5.07 -2.25 15.66
C LEU A 118 5.03 -1.83 14.19
N SER A 119 6.14 -1.30 13.67
CA SER A 119 6.33 -0.96 12.25
C SER A 119 5.99 -2.15 11.34
N HIS A 120 6.56 -3.34 11.59
CA HIS A 120 6.24 -4.54 10.80
C HIS A 120 4.75 -4.91 10.89
N SER A 121 4.16 -4.84 12.08
CA SER A 121 2.76 -5.21 12.28
C SER A 121 1.80 -4.29 11.51
N PHE A 122 2.00 -2.96 11.57
CA PHE A 122 1.11 -2.00 10.92
C PHE A 122 1.28 -2.01 9.40
N SER A 123 2.52 -2.11 8.90
CA SER A 123 2.77 -2.13 7.45
C SER A 123 2.20 -3.39 6.79
N LYS A 124 2.31 -4.56 7.44
CA LYS A 124 1.71 -5.81 6.94
C LYS A 124 0.19 -5.86 7.14
N ALA A 125 -0.33 -5.34 8.25
CA ALA A 125 -1.76 -5.20 8.47
C ALA A 125 -2.42 -4.27 7.43
N ALA A 126 -1.75 -3.19 7.02
CA ALA A 126 -2.24 -2.29 5.98
C ALA A 126 -2.45 -3.02 4.63
N ILE A 127 -1.52 -3.90 4.24
CA ILE A 127 -1.66 -4.75 3.03
C ILE A 127 -2.81 -5.75 3.18
N LEU A 128 -2.88 -6.45 4.31
CA LEU A 128 -3.93 -7.46 4.54
C LEU A 128 -5.33 -6.82 4.53
N LEU A 129 -5.49 -5.67 5.17
CA LEU A 129 -6.75 -4.92 5.16
C LEU A 129 -7.08 -4.37 3.77
N LEU A 130 -6.08 -4.04 2.96
CA LEU A 130 -6.29 -3.68 1.57
C LEU A 130 -6.79 -4.87 0.75
N PHE A 131 -6.22 -6.06 0.94
CA PHE A 131 -6.73 -7.29 0.32
C PHE A 131 -8.17 -7.58 0.74
N LEU A 132 -8.53 -7.28 1.99
CA LEU A 132 -9.90 -7.43 2.47
C LEU A 132 -10.88 -6.53 1.71
N GLN A 133 -10.45 -5.32 1.33
CA GLN A 133 -11.25 -4.37 0.56
C GLN A 133 -11.38 -4.76 -0.92
N ILE A 134 -10.35 -5.39 -1.49
CA ILE A 134 -10.34 -5.79 -2.89
C ILE A 134 -11.15 -7.07 -3.10
N PHE A 135 -11.00 -8.05 -2.22
CA PHE A 135 -11.58 -9.40 -2.35
C PHE A 135 -12.80 -9.61 -1.44
N THR A 136 -13.66 -8.60 -1.31
CA THR A 136 -14.82 -8.62 -0.39
C THR A 136 -15.82 -9.76 -0.66
N VAL A 137 -15.84 -10.32 -1.87
CA VAL A 137 -16.85 -11.27 -2.34
C VAL A 137 -16.55 -12.72 -1.93
N ASP A 138 -15.28 -13.11 -1.76
CA ASP A 138 -14.91 -14.50 -1.47
C ASP A 138 -14.73 -14.75 0.04
N LYS A 139 -15.59 -15.62 0.60
CA LYS A 139 -15.57 -16.01 2.02
C LYS A 139 -14.26 -16.71 2.41
N LYS A 140 -13.70 -17.56 1.55
CA LYS A 140 -12.45 -18.30 1.85
C LYS A 140 -11.28 -17.33 1.95
N MET A 141 -11.20 -16.38 1.02
CA MET A 141 -10.18 -15.34 1.00
C MET A 141 -10.26 -14.45 2.25
N ARG A 142 -11.48 -14.08 2.65
CA ARG A 142 -11.70 -13.29 3.87
C ARG A 142 -11.19 -14.00 5.12
N ILE A 143 -11.44 -15.31 5.27
CA ILE A 143 -10.92 -16.10 6.39
C ILE A 143 -9.38 -16.12 6.36
N ALA A 144 -8.77 -16.35 5.19
CA ALA A 144 -7.32 -16.33 5.03
C ALA A 144 -6.72 -14.97 5.46
N ILE A 145 -7.34 -13.85 5.08
CA ILE A 145 -6.88 -12.52 5.49
C ILE A 145 -6.97 -12.32 7.01
N PHE A 146 -8.07 -12.75 7.65
CA PHE A 146 -8.19 -12.69 9.11
C PHE A 146 -7.17 -13.57 9.83
N VAL A 147 -6.87 -14.76 9.30
CA VAL A 147 -5.79 -15.62 9.80
C VAL A 147 -4.44 -14.91 9.70
N GLY A 148 -4.16 -14.26 8.57
CA GLY A 148 -2.95 -13.46 8.40
C GLY A 148 -2.88 -12.30 9.41
N LEU A 149 -3.99 -11.60 9.64
CA LEU A 149 -4.05 -10.51 10.62
C LEU A 149 -3.83 -11.02 12.06
N ALA A 150 -4.47 -12.13 12.43
CA ALA A 150 -4.25 -12.78 13.71
C ALA A 150 -2.79 -13.21 13.87
N PHE A 151 -2.19 -13.77 12.82
CA PHE A 151 -0.78 -14.12 12.79
C PHE A 151 0.12 -12.89 13.01
N THR A 152 -0.18 -11.75 12.39
CA THR A 152 0.60 -10.51 12.61
C THR A 152 0.59 -10.08 14.08
N ILE A 153 -0.57 -10.18 14.75
CA ILE A 153 -0.70 -9.80 16.15
C ILE A 153 0.11 -10.77 17.01
N VAL A 154 -0.08 -12.07 16.82
CA VAL A 154 0.62 -13.11 17.61
C VAL A 154 2.13 -13.07 17.39
N ALA A 155 2.60 -12.77 16.18
CA ALA A 155 4.03 -12.72 15.86
C ALA A 155 4.75 -11.50 16.46
N TYR A 156 4.12 -10.31 16.44
CA TYR A 156 4.81 -9.07 16.77
C TYR A 156 4.46 -8.52 18.16
N TRP A 157 3.20 -8.63 18.61
CA TRP A 157 2.75 -7.96 19.83
C TRP A 157 3.35 -8.51 21.14
N PRO A 158 3.67 -9.82 21.29
CA PRO A 158 4.35 -10.30 22.49
C PRO A 158 5.67 -9.57 22.78
N ASN A 159 6.32 -9.03 21.76
CA ASN A 159 7.57 -8.29 21.92
C ASN A 159 7.41 -6.96 22.66
N LEU A 160 6.21 -6.38 22.67
CA LEU A 160 5.93 -5.22 23.52
C LEU A 160 6.06 -5.55 25.02
N ILE A 161 5.94 -6.82 25.39
CA ILE A 161 6.09 -7.29 26.77
C ILE A 161 7.51 -7.83 26.97
N LEU A 162 8.02 -8.64 26.04
CA LEU A 162 9.34 -9.25 26.18
C LEU A 162 10.48 -8.21 26.18
N VAL A 163 10.41 -7.20 25.31
CA VAL A 163 11.47 -6.18 25.22
C VAL A 163 11.66 -5.43 26.54
N PRO A 164 10.61 -4.87 27.18
CA PRO A 164 10.75 -4.28 28.51
C PRO A 164 11.28 -5.24 29.57
N VAL A 165 10.81 -6.49 29.59
CA VAL A 165 11.24 -7.48 30.60
C VAL A 165 12.75 -7.76 30.53
N PHE A 166 13.33 -7.80 29.33
CA PHE A 166 14.76 -8.14 29.16
C PHE A 166 15.68 -6.93 28.98
N SER A 167 15.16 -5.77 28.57
CA SER A 167 15.97 -4.62 28.13
C SER A 167 15.77 -3.34 28.95
N VAL A 168 14.98 -3.38 30.03
CA VAL A 168 14.81 -2.26 30.97
C VAL A 168 15.62 -2.52 32.24
N PRO A 169 16.30 -1.49 32.80
CA PRO A 169 17.03 -1.65 34.05
C PRO A 169 16.06 -1.96 35.20
N HIS A 170 16.38 -2.97 36.00
CA HIS A 170 15.58 -3.31 37.18
C HIS A 170 15.93 -2.41 38.37
N ALA A 171 15.21 -2.54 39.48
CA ALA A 171 15.48 -1.77 40.68
C ALA A 171 16.95 -1.91 41.12
N GLY A 172 17.68 -0.79 41.15
CA GLY A 172 19.10 -0.73 41.51
C GLY A 172 20.08 -0.82 40.33
N GLU A 173 19.60 -1.06 39.11
CA GLU A 173 20.43 -1.07 37.89
C GLU A 173 20.33 0.27 37.14
N THR A 174 21.41 0.66 36.48
CA THR A 174 21.43 1.82 35.57
C THR A 174 21.38 1.34 34.11
N TRP A 175 20.99 2.23 33.19
CA TRP A 175 21.05 1.95 31.75
C TRP A 175 22.46 1.57 31.27
N GLU A 176 23.52 2.04 31.94
CA GLU A 176 24.90 1.67 31.64
C GLU A 176 25.22 0.23 32.05
N SER A 177 24.68 -0.23 33.17
CA SER A 177 24.88 -1.62 33.63
C SER A 177 24.32 -2.65 32.64
N LEU A 178 23.32 -2.27 31.83
CA LEU A 178 22.72 -3.14 30.81
C LEU A 178 23.68 -3.49 29.67
N VAL A 179 24.70 -2.67 29.40
CA VAL A 179 25.69 -2.93 28.33
C VAL A 179 26.41 -4.26 28.55
N THR A 180 26.64 -4.64 29.81
CA THR A 180 27.32 -5.89 30.18
C THR A 180 26.35 -6.96 30.71
N ASN A 181 25.05 -6.66 30.78
CA ASN A 181 24.08 -7.56 31.38
C ASN A 181 23.73 -8.71 30.41
N PRO A 182 23.94 -9.98 30.78
CA PRO A 182 23.68 -11.12 29.89
C PRO A 182 22.19 -11.28 29.55
N ARG A 183 21.27 -10.64 30.28
CA ARG A 183 19.83 -10.68 29.99
C ARG A 183 19.48 -10.01 28.67
N VAL A 184 20.13 -8.91 28.32
CA VAL A 184 19.90 -8.20 27.04
C VAL A 184 20.27 -9.11 25.86
N ARG A 185 21.33 -9.92 26.02
CA ARG A 185 21.76 -10.90 25.01
C ARG A 185 20.75 -12.02 24.77
N LYS A 186 19.82 -12.28 25.70
CA LYS A 186 18.71 -13.23 25.46
C LYS A 186 17.70 -12.71 24.43
N MET A 187 17.75 -11.43 24.05
CA MET A 187 16.90 -10.86 23.00
C MET A 187 17.38 -11.23 21.59
N THR A 188 18.65 -11.58 21.41
CA THR A 188 19.19 -11.96 20.08
C THR A 188 18.43 -13.14 19.45
N PRO A 189 18.22 -14.30 20.12
CA PRO A 189 17.44 -15.40 19.56
C PRO A 189 15.98 -15.02 19.27
N VAL A 190 15.36 -14.21 20.13
CA VAL A 190 14.00 -13.68 19.91
C VAL A 190 13.94 -12.86 18.62
N GLY A 191 14.98 -12.07 18.32
CA GLY A 191 15.09 -11.34 17.07
C GLY A 191 15.15 -12.23 15.83
N THR A 192 15.84 -13.38 15.91
CA THR A 192 15.91 -14.36 14.82
C THR A 192 14.58 -15.10 14.61
N GLU A 193 13.89 -15.44 15.70
CA GLU A 193 12.53 -16.00 15.65
C GLU A 193 11.57 -15.03 14.96
N GLN A 194 11.62 -13.74 15.33
CA GLN A 194 10.83 -12.70 14.65
C GLN A 194 11.16 -12.60 13.16
N GLY A 195 12.45 -12.68 12.79
CA GLY A 195 12.86 -12.68 11.39
C GLY A 195 12.25 -13.84 10.59
N THR A 196 12.17 -15.02 11.21
CA THR A 196 11.56 -16.20 10.60
C THR A 196 10.06 -15.99 10.40
N LEU A 197 9.37 -15.47 11.40
CA LEU A 197 7.94 -15.14 11.33
C LEU A 197 7.66 -14.05 10.28
N ALA A 198 8.55 -13.07 10.14
CA ALA A 198 8.44 -12.03 9.12
C ALA A 198 8.49 -12.60 7.71
N VAL A 199 9.46 -13.48 7.41
CA VAL A 199 9.57 -14.14 6.10
C VAL A 199 8.34 -15.02 5.81
N ILE A 200 7.87 -15.79 6.79
CA ILE A 200 6.67 -16.61 6.64
C ILE A 200 5.46 -15.75 6.29
N LEU A 201 5.29 -14.62 6.97
CA LEU A 201 4.18 -13.70 6.73
C LEU A 201 4.29 -13.00 5.37
N ASP A 202 5.49 -12.64 4.93
CA ASP A 202 5.69 -12.04 3.61
C ASP A 202 5.38 -13.01 2.48
N LEU A 203 5.82 -14.26 2.61
CA LEU A 203 5.45 -15.33 1.69
C LEU A 203 3.93 -15.57 1.70
N TYR A 204 3.31 -15.56 2.88
CA TYR A 204 1.87 -15.70 3.01
C TYR A 204 1.11 -14.59 2.27
N ILE A 205 1.49 -13.32 2.51
CA ILE A 205 0.89 -12.15 1.84
C ILE A 205 1.12 -12.21 0.33
N PHE A 206 2.29 -12.66 -0.12
CA PHE A 206 2.62 -12.78 -1.54
C PHE A 206 1.78 -13.85 -2.25
N ILE A 207 1.59 -15.02 -1.62
CA ILE A 207 0.86 -16.16 -2.21
C ILE A 207 -0.66 -15.90 -2.19
N LEU A 208 -1.17 -15.20 -1.18
CA LEU A 208 -2.59 -14.97 -0.96
C LEU A 208 -3.38 -14.51 -2.22
N PRO A 209 -2.93 -13.49 -2.99
CA PRO A 209 -3.64 -13.07 -4.20
C PRO A 209 -3.48 -14.00 -5.42
N MET A 210 -2.51 -14.92 -5.45
CA MET A 210 -2.17 -15.71 -6.64
C MET A 210 -3.31 -16.61 -7.17
N PRO A 211 -4.05 -17.36 -6.34
CA PRO A 211 -5.13 -18.23 -6.82
C PRO A 211 -6.26 -17.44 -7.51
N ILE A 212 -6.61 -16.27 -6.98
CA ILE A 212 -7.65 -15.42 -7.56
C ILE A 212 -7.19 -14.87 -8.90
N LEU A 213 -5.93 -14.45 -8.99
CA LEU A 213 -5.39 -13.89 -10.23
C LEU A 213 -5.25 -14.93 -11.34
N ALA A 214 -4.96 -16.19 -11.00
CA ALA A 214 -4.95 -17.29 -11.96
C ALA A 214 -6.34 -17.55 -12.56
N SER A 215 -7.41 -17.29 -11.80
CA SER A 215 -8.79 -17.48 -12.25
C SER A 215 -9.36 -16.33 -13.09
N LEU A 216 -8.71 -15.16 -13.10
CA LEU A 216 -9.28 -13.94 -13.65
C LEU A 216 -8.74 -13.63 -15.05
N ASN A 217 -9.59 -13.79 -16.07
CA ASN A 217 -9.23 -13.53 -17.47
C ASN A 217 -9.16 -12.00 -17.74
N MET A 218 -7.98 -11.39 -17.54
CA MET A 218 -7.77 -9.94 -17.56
C MET A 218 -7.14 -9.43 -18.87
N ASN A 219 -7.57 -8.26 -19.33
CA ASN A 219 -6.97 -7.55 -20.48
C ASN A 219 -5.49 -7.17 -20.22
N ASN A 220 -4.67 -7.09 -21.28
CA ASN A 220 -3.21 -6.94 -21.22
C ASN A 220 -2.72 -5.75 -20.36
N THR A 221 -3.45 -4.63 -20.34
CA THR A 221 -3.09 -3.45 -19.52
C THR A 221 -3.24 -3.71 -18.02
N LYS A 222 -4.28 -4.44 -17.60
CA LYS A 222 -4.46 -4.81 -16.18
C LYS A 222 -3.44 -5.84 -15.74
N ARG A 223 -3.04 -6.73 -16.65
CA ARG A 223 -1.97 -7.71 -16.44
C ARG A 223 -0.63 -7.03 -16.15
N LEU A 224 -0.31 -5.94 -16.85
CA LEU A 224 0.94 -5.19 -16.59
C LEU A 224 0.98 -4.57 -15.18
N HIS A 225 -0.13 -3.96 -14.73
CA HIS A 225 -0.20 -3.40 -13.36
C HIS A 225 -0.04 -4.48 -12.29
N LEU A 226 -0.65 -5.66 -12.52
CA LEU A 226 -0.50 -6.80 -11.61
C LEU A 226 0.96 -7.26 -11.57
N ILE A 227 1.62 -7.44 -12.72
CA ILE A 227 3.04 -7.83 -12.76
C ILE A 227 3.91 -6.83 -11.99
N ALA A 228 3.65 -5.53 -12.12
CA ALA A 228 4.38 -4.50 -11.36
C ALA A 228 4.19 -4.64 -9.83
N ILE A 229 2.95 -4.89 -9.38
CA ILE A 229 2.65 -5.11 -7.95
C ILE A 229 3.30 -6.39 -7.42
N PHE A 230 3.28 -7.47 -8.20
CA PHE A 230 3.95 -8.72 -7.82
C PHE A 230 5.47 -8.58 -7.80
N GLY A 231 6.04 -7.83 -8.75
CA GLY A 231 7.45 -7.53 -8.78
C GLY A 231 7.91 -6.77 -7.53
N THR A 232 7.19 -5.73 -7.12
CA THR A 232 7.50 -4.99 -5.89
C THR A 232 7.30 -5.84 -4.64
N ALA A 233 6.24 -6.65 -4.57
CA ALA A 233 6.03 -7.57 -3.46
C ALA A 233 7.14 -8.62 -3.34
N LEU A 234 7.64 -9.15 -4.47
CA LEU A 234 8.76 -10.10 -4.49
C LEU A 234 10.05 -9.47 -3.96
N LEU A 235 10.33 -8.21 -4.27
CA LEU A 235 11.48 -7.49 -3.69
C LEU A 235 11.38 -7.40 -2.17
N GLY A 236 10.18 -7.21 -1.62
CA GLY A 236 9.94 -7.24 -0.18
C GLY A 236 10.26 -8.60 0.44
N VAL A 237 9.82 -9.69 -0.19
CA VAL A 237 10.14 -11.07 0.25
C VAL A 237 11.65 -11.32 0.22
N ILE A 238 12.35 -10.90 -0.84
CA ILE A 238 13.80 -11.05 -0.95
C ILE A 238 14.51 -10.26 0.17
N ALA A 239 14.10 -9.02 0.42
CA ALA A 239 14.65 -8.20 1.50
C ALA A 239 14.45 -8.86 2.88
N SER A 240 13.28 -9.45 3.11
CA SER A 240 12.94 -10.19 4.33
C SER A 240 13.85 -11.42 4.53
N ILE A 241 14.09 -12.21 3.46
CA ILE A 241 14.99 -13.38 3.50
C ILE A 241 16.43 -12.95 3.79
N ILE A 242 16.92 -11.90 3.14
CA ILE A 242 18.27 -11.36 3.40
C ILE A 242 18.36 -10.84 4.84
N GLY A 243 17.33 -10.14 5.32
CA GLY A 243 17.24 -9.69 6.71
C GLY A 243 17.27 -10.85 7.72
N LEU A 244 16.60 -11.96 7.42
CA LEU A 244 16.69 -13.18 8.23
C LEU A 244 18.11 -13.76 8.22
N ALA A 245 18.78 -13.81 7.07
CA ALA A 245 20.16 -14.29 6.99
C ALA A 245 21.10 -13.47 7.90
N PHE A 246 20.97 -12.14 7.92
CA PHE A 246 21.74 -11.29 8.83
C PHE A 246 21.34 -11.45 10.31
N ARG A 247 20.06 -11.71 10.62
CA ARG A 247 19.63 -12.05 11.99
C ARG A 247 20.21 -13.38 12.47
N VAL A 248 20.33 -14.37 11.59
CA VAL A 248 21.00 -15.65 11.90
C VAL A 248 22.51 -15.42 12.10
N LEU A 249 23.15 -14.61 11.26
CA LEU A 249 24.55 -14.23 11.44
C LEU A 249 24.80 -13.57 12.81
N LEU A 250 23.88 -12.73 13.27
CA LEU A 250 23.95 -12.05 14.57
C LEU A 250 23.97 -13.02 15.76
N LEU A 251 23.48 -14.26 15.61
CA LEU A 251 23.55 -15.28 16.67
C LEU A 251 24.95 -15.88 16.85
N HIS A 252 25.75 -15.86 15.80
CA HIS A 252 27.03 -16.57 15.74
C HIS A 252 28.24 -15.63 15.72
N THR A 253 28.03 -14.35 15.45
CA THR A 253 29.10 -13.35 15.35
C THR A 253 29.34 -12.59 16.65
N GLU A 254 30.60 -12.25 16.91
CA GLU A 254 30.97 -11.33 17.99
C GLU A 254 30.88 -9.86 17.53
N ASP A 255 30.98 -9.60 16.22
CA ASP A 255 30.80 -8.25 15.64
C ASP A 255 29.31 -7.95 15.41
N SER A 256 28.67 -7.58 16.51
CA SER A 256 27.25 -7.29 16.57
C SER A 256 26.90 -6.01 15.79
N THR A 257 27.77 -5.00 15.84
CA THR A 257 27.56 -3.73 15.14
C THR A 257 27.59 -3.87 13.63
N TRP A 258 28.53 -4.62 13.08
CA TRP A 258 28.61 -4.82 11.62
C TRP A 258 27.41 -5.58 11.08
N SER A 259 27.03 -6.67 11.75
CA SER A 259 25.89 -7.49 11.34
C SER A 259 24.58 -6.69 11.44
N THR A 260 24.46 -5.86 12.47
CA THR A 260 23.34 -4.92 12.63
C THR A 260 23.32 -3.82 11.55
N ALA A 261 24.50 -3.33 11.16
CA ALA A 261 24.65 -2.33 10.09
C ALA A 261 24.20 -2.85 8.72
N GLN A 262 24.37 -4.14 8.46
CA GLN A 262 23.85 -4.82 7.27
C GLN A 262 22.35 -5.13 7.38
N LEU A 263 21.87 -5.46 8.57
CA LEU A 263 20.47 -5.79 8.84
C LEU A 263 19.52 -4.60 8.69
N TYR A 264 19.86 -3.42 9.23
CA TYR A 264 18.92 -2.28 9.24
C TYR A 264 18.46 -1.80 7.86
N PRO A 265 19.34 -1.65 6.85
CA PRO A 265 18.90 -1.34 5.49
C PRO A 265 17.89 -2.35 4.95
N CYS A 266 18.08 -3.65 5.20
CA CYS A 266 17.14 -4.70 4.77
C CYS A 266 15.77 -4.52 5.43
N ILE A 267 15.74 -4.25 6.74
CA ILE A 267 14.49 -4.00 7.47
C ILE A 267 13.76 -2.77 6.93
N ILE A 268 14.48 -1.67 6.70
CA ILE A 268 13.93 -0.43 6.14
C ILE A 268 13.32 -0.70 4.76
N VAL A 269 14.03 -1.43 3.90
CA VAL A 269 13.52 -1.83 2.59
C VAL A 269 12.24 -2.68 2.73
N GLU A 270 12.23 -3.66 3.62
CA GLU A 270 11.09 -4.55 3.86
C GLU A 270 9.82 -3.79 4.25
N ILE A 271 9.89 -2.93 5.28
CA ILE A 271 8.72 -2.20 5.81
C ILE A 271 8.19 -1.17 4.81
N TYR A 272 9.07 -0.44 4.11
CA TYR A 272 8.64 0.56 3.14
C TYR A 272 8.10 -0.07 1.86
N ILE A 273 8.67 -1.18 1.38
CA ILE A 273 8.09 -1.91 0.24
C ILE A 273 6.68 -2.40 0.61
N ALA A 274 6.51 -2.95 1.82
CA ALA A 274 5.19 -3.38 2.28
C ALA A 274 4.18 -2.21 2.27
N LEU A 275 4.59 -1.05 2.79
CA LEU A 275 3.77 0.17 2.81
C LEU A 275 3.45 0.69 1.39
N ILE A 276 4.44 0.69 0.48
CA ILE A 276 4.27 1.10 -0.92
C ILE A 276 3.26 0.18 -1.62
N VAL A 277 3.42 -1.14 -1.48
CA VAL A 277 2.49 -2.14 -2.02
C VAL A 277 1.08 -1.91 -1.49
N ALA A 278 0.95 -1.59 -0.19
CA ALA A 278 -0.34 -1.25 0.39
C ALA A 278 -0.98 -0.03 -0.30
N CYS A 279 -0.19 0.93 -0.79
CA CYS A 279 -0.71 2.14 -1.41
C CYS A 279 -1.03 2.01 -2.92
N MET A 280 -0.58 0.94 -3.58
CA MET A 280 -0.68 0.78 -5.03
C MET A 280 -2.11 0.88 -5.60
N PRO A 281 -3.18 0.34 -4.98
CA PRO A 281 -4.54 0.47 -5.51
C PRO A 281 -5.10 1.88 -5.44
N ALA A 282 -4.67 2.68 -4.46
CA ALA A 282 -5.00 4.09 -4.41
C ALA A 282 -4.24 4.86 -5.49
N PHE A 283 -2.98 4.50 -5.72
CA PHE A 283 -2.18 5.07 -6.80
C PHE A 283 -2.75 4.75 -8.19
N ALA A 284 -3.25 3.53 -8.41
CA ALA A 284 -3.93 3.15 -9.66
C ALA A 284 -5.21 3.98 -9.88
N ARG A 285 -5.97 4.28 -8.82
CA ARG A 285 -7.13 5.19 -8.88
C ARG A 285 -6.70 6.62 -9.17
N PHE A 286 -5.62 7.09 -8.55
CA PHE A 286 -5.07 8.43 -8.76
C PHE A 286 -4.60 8.64 -10.21
N ILE A 287 -3.83 7.70 -10.77
CA ILE A 287 -3.39 7.77 -12.17
C ILE A 287 -4.60 7.85 -13.11
N ARG A 288 -5.62 7.00 -12.86
CA ARG A 288 -6.79 6.95 -13.73
C ARG A 288 -7.65 8.21 -13.67
N GLY A 289 -7.85 8.77 -12.48
CA GLY A 289 -8.72 9.94 -12.27
C GLY A 289 -8.04 11.28 -12.59
N TYR A 290 -6.75 11.43 -12.31
CA TYR A 290 -6.07 12.73 -12.45
C TYR A 290 -5.08 12.76 -13.61
N ILE A 291 -4.25 11.74 -13.77
CA ILE A 291 -3.18 11.77 -14.78
C ILE A 291 -3.75 11.52 -16.17
N LEU A 292 -4.58 10.48 -16.37
CA LEU A 292 -5.18 10.19 -17.67
C LEU A 292 -6.22 11.25 -18.12
N GLU A 293 -6.86 11.93 -17.17
CA GLU A 293 -7.83 13.00 -17.48
C GLU A 293 -7.19 14.39 -17.58
N SER A 294 -5.96 14.58 -17.06
CA SER A 294 -5.23 15.86 -17.17
C SER A 294 -4.88 16.20 -18.62
N ASP A 295 -5.12 17.46 -18.99
CA ASP A 295 -4.84 17.95 -20.35
C ASP A 295 -3.34 17.91 -20.68
N SER A 296 -2.46 17.92 -19.67
CA SER A 296 -1.01 17.75 -19.82
C SER A 296 -0.63 16.34 -20.32
N PHE A 297 -1.31 15.29 -19.86
CA PHE A 297 -1.05 13.92 -20.32
C PHE A 297 -1.65 13.67 -21.71
N LYS A 298 -2.81 14.27 -22.01
CA LYS A 298 -3.40 14.28 -23.37
C LYS A 298 -2.48 15.02 -24.36
N TRP A 299 -1.86 16.12 -23.94
CA TRP A 299 -0.87 16.84 -24.75
C TRP A 299 0.40 16.02 -24.98
N LEU A 300 0.98 15.40 -23.95
CA LEU A 300 2.19 14.56 -24.07
C LEU A 300 1.95 13.31 -24.94
N THR A 301 0.82 12.64 -24.78
CA THR A 301 0.46 11.47 -25.61
C THR A 301 0.20 11.88 -27.06
N SER A 302 -0.39 13.06 -27.31
CA SER A 302 -0.54 13.61 -28.66
C SER A 302 0.82 13.92 -29.32
N TYR A 303 1.79 14.40 -28.55
CA TYR A 303 3.16 14.66 -29.02
C TYR A 303 3.92 13.37 -29.36
N LEU A 304 3.78 12.32 -28.55
CA LEU A 304 4.40 11.02 -28.79
C LEU A 304 3.77 10.29 -30.00
N VAL A 305 2.45 10.39 -30.19
CA VAL A 305 1.75 9.84 -31.37
C VAL A 305 2.10 10.61 -32.65
N TYR A 306 2.36 11.92 -32.56
CA TYR A 306 2.84 12.71 -33.69
C TYR A 306 4.24 12.25 -34.14
N TYR A 307 5.14 12.00 -33.19
CA TYR A 307 6.48 11.46 -33.49
C TYR A 307 6.43 10.04 -34.07
N SER A 308 5.52 9.17 -33.61
CA SER A 308 5.41 7.81 -34.17
C SER A 308 4.78 7.80 -35.58
N ARG A 309 3.94 8.78 -35.92
CA ARG A 309 3.39 8.95 -37.29
C ARG A 309 4.37 9.62 -38.26
N GLY A 310 5.29 10.45 -37.76
CA GLY A 310 6.36 11.07 -38.56
C GLY A 310 7.36 10.06 -39.16
N SER A 311 7.42 8.83 -38.65
CA SER A 311 8.34 7.79 -39.13
C SER A 311 7.76 6.87 -40.23
N GLN A 312 6.49 7.04 -40.63
CA GLN A 312 5.82 6.15 -41.60
C GLN A 312 5.32 6.88 -42.86
N SER A 313 5.91 8.03 -43.20
CA SER A 313 5.60 8.81 -44.41
C SER A 313 6.84 9.06 -45.27
N ASN A 314 7.62 8.01 -45.58
CA ASN A 314 8.67 8.14 -46.59
C ASN A 314 8.88 6.87 -47.44
N SER A 315 7.79 6.24 -47.85
CA SER A 315 7.83 5.22 -48.91
C SER A 315 6.52 5.19 -49.69
N GLN A 316 6.30 6.21 -50.53
CA GLN A 316 5.73 6.04 -51.87
C GLN A 316 5.84 7.38 -52.60
N LYS A 317 6.73 7.47 -53.59
CA LYS A 317 6.87 8.62 -54.49
C LYS A 317 6.47 8.17 -55.90
N ASN A 318 5.67 9.01 -56.55
CA ASN A 318 5.30 9.06 -57.98
C ASN A 318 4.23 8.09 -58.53
N SER A 319 3.05 8.64 -58.83
CA SER A 319 2.53 8.76 -60.22
C SER A 319 1.26 9.64 -60.27
N ASP A 320 1.36 10.74 -61.03
CA ASP A 320 0.36 11.40 -61.91
C ASP A 320 -1.05 11.88 -61.42
N VAL A 321 -1.15 13.23 -61.24
CA VAL A 321 -2.13 14.28 -61.73
C VAL A 321 -3.51 13.85 -62.33
N PRO A 322 -4.65 14.64 -62.35
CA PRO A 322 -5.08 15.91 -61.70
C PRO A 322 -6.51 15.98 -61.07
N TYR A 323 -6.77 17.09 -60.35
CA TYR A 323 -8.01 17.88 -60.15
C TYR A 323 -9.35 17.26 -59.66
N GLY A 324 -9.83 17.81 -58.53
CA GLY A 324 -11.24 17.81 -58.12
C GLY A 324 -11.41 18.47 -56.75
N MET A 325 -11.98 19.69 -56.72
CA MET A 325 -12.43 20.35 -55.49
C MET A 325 -13.58 19.56 -54.87
N GLU A 326 -13.50 19.17 -53.58
CA GLU A 326 -14.67 18.88 -52.76
C GLU A 326 -14.32 18.85 -51.25
N GLY A 327 -14.98 19.71 -50.49
CA GLY A 327 -15.32 19.62 -49.06
C GLY A 327 -14.36 18.97 -48.05
N SER A 328 -13.83 19.79 -47.13
CA SER A 328 -13.35 19.34 -45.82
C SER A 328 -14.38 18.45 -45.13
N ARG A 329 -14.11 17.15 -45.08
CA ARG A 329 -14.73 16.22 -44.13
C ARG A 329 -13.70 15.95 -43.04
N ASP A 330 -13.97 16.47 -41.85
CA ASP A 330 -13.27 16.09 -40.62
C ASP A 330 -13.39 14.57 -40.44
N LEU A 331 -12.27 13.87 -40.61
CA LEU A 331 -12.14 12.45 -40.34
C LEU A 331 -12.02 12.27 -38.82
N ASP A 332 -13.08 11.72 -38.21
CA ASP A 332 -13.09 11.34 -36.81
C ASP A 332 -11.87 10.45 -36.45
N PRO A 333 -11.17 10.72 -35.33
CA PRO A 333 -10.05 9.90 -34.90
C PRO A 333 -10.43 8.44 -34.64
N TRP A 334 -9.53 7.53 -35.01
CA TRP A 334 -9.68 6.07 -34.87
C TRP A 334 -10.01 5.58 -33.46
N TRP A 335 -9.69 6.36 -32.42
CA TRP A 335 -9.98 6.00 -31.02
C TRP A 335 -11.46 6.20 -30.63
N LYS A 336 -12.24 7.01 -31.37
CA LYS A 336 -13.69 7.15 -31.13
C LYS A 336 -14.46 5.87 -31.49
N ARG A 337 -13.94 5.04 -32.42
CA ARG A 337 -14.57 3.77 -32.82
C ARG A 337 -14.35 2.63 -31.84
N THR A 338 -13.34 2.70 -30.97
CA THR A 338 -13.02 1.62 -30.01
C THR A 338 -13.76 1.71 -28.68
N PHE A 339 -14.45 2.83 -28.40
CA PHE A 339 -15.26 3.02 -27.19
C PHE A 339 -16.61 3.70 -27.47
N GLY A 340 -17.21 3.40 -28.62
CA GLY A 340 -18.57 3.82 -28.96
C GLY A 340 -19.61 2.85 -28.40
N ARG A 341 -20.43 3.33 -27.46
CA ARG A 341 -21.70 2.70 -27.07
C ARG A 341 -22.54 2.46 -28.33
N THR A 342 -22.97 1.24 -28.56
CA THR A 342 -23.99 0.92 -29.57
C THR A 342 -25.30 1.63 -29.23
N HIS A 343 -25.71 2.60 -30.04
CA HIS A 343 -27.11 3.03 -30.13
C HIS A 343 -27.52 3.11 -31.60
N HIS A 344 -28.63 2.44 -31.90
CA HIS A 344 -29.28 2.36 -33.19
C HIS A 344 -29.86 3.72 -33.61
N LYS A 345 -29.88 3.95 -34.92
CA LYS A 345 -30.36 5.15 -35.63
C LYS A 345 -31.89 5.32 -35.60
N GLY A 346 -32.30 6.59 -35.67
CA GLY A 346 -33.63 7.13 -35.98
C GLY A 346 -33.93 8.26 -35.00
N GLY A 347 -33.99 9.55 -35.32
CA GLY A 347 -34.40 10.23 -36.54
C GLY A 347 -35.58 11.13 -36.15
N ILE A 348 -35.42 12.45 -36.29
CA ILE A 348 -36.41 13.57 -36.21
C ILE A 348 -36.08 14.63 -35.14
N SER A 349 -36.36 15.87 -35.55
CA SER A 349 -35.83 17.21 -35.23
C SER A 349 -36.47 17.96 -34.06
N GLU A 350 -35.65 18.90 -33.53
CA GLU A 350 -35.92 20.20 -32.84
C GLU A 350 -37.08 20.35 -31.84
N GLU A 351 -36.75 20.71 -30.58
CA GLU A 351 -36.89 22.08 -30.06
C GLU A 351 -36.28 22.22 -28.63
N ARG A 352 -35.70 23.39 -28.34
CA ARG A 352 -35.20 23.81 -27.03
C ARG A 352 -36.38 24.04 -26.06
N LEU A 353 -36.28 23.58 -24.80
CA LEU A 353 -36.44 24.38 -23.57
C LEU A 353 -36.43 23.50 -22.30
N SER A 354 -35.49 23.83 -21.41
CA SER A 354 -35.50 23.80 -19.93
C SER A 354 -36.45 22.85 -19.15
N GLY A 355 -35.86 22.04 -18.25
CA GLY A 355 -36.51 21.72 -16.96
C GLY A 355 -36.86 20.25 -16.69
N SER A 356 -36.09 19.64 -15.77
CA SER A 356 -36.45 18.60 -14.78
C SER A 356 -37.51 17.50 -15.08
N GLN A 357 -37.08 16.25 -14.81
CA GLN A 357 -37.87 15.05 -14.46
C GLN A 357 -38.69 14.37 -15.59
N GLY A 358 -38.10 13.36 -16.23
CA GLY A 358 -38.80 12.42 -17.12
C GLY A 358 -39.22 11.12 -16.42
N ARG A 359 -40.53 10.88 -16.33
CA ARG A 359 -41.17 9.58 -16.06
C ARG A 359 -41.17 8.73 -17.35
N ILE A 360 -40.98 7.42 -17.25
CA ILE A 360 -41.09 6.48 -18.38
C ILE A 360 -42.52 5.94 -18.42
N TYR A 361 -43.22 6.14 -19.54
CA TYR A 361 -44.52 5.51 -19.84
C TYR A 361 -44.29 4.28 -20.72
N TYR A 362 -45.02 3.20 -20.47
CA TYR A 362 -45.18 2.09 -21.43
C TYR A 362 -46.59 2.18 -22.03
N GLU A 363 -46.65 2.32 -23.35
CA GLU A 363 -47.85 2.23 -24.14
C GLU A 363 -48.06 0.74 -24.52
N VAL A 364 -49.12 0.12 -23.99
CA VAL A 364 -49.44 -1.29 -24.26
C VAL A 364 -50.28 -1.37 -25.53
N ASN A 365 -49.60 -1.48 -26.68
CA ASN A 365 -50.21 -1.89 -27.94
C ASN A 365 -50.41 -3.42 -27.92
N ASP A 366 -51.53 -3.89 -27.38
CA ASP A 366 -52.39 -4.97 -27.94
C ASP A 366 -53.41 -5.40 -26.86
N LEU A 367 -54.62 -4.83 -26.89
CA LEU A 367 -55.71 -5.17 -25.96
C LEU A 367 -56.52 -6.40 -26.41
N SER A 368 -55.99 -7.22 -27.32
CA SER A 368 -56.72 -8.34 -27.93
C SER A 368 -56.40 -9.73 -27.33
N LYS A 369 -55.62 -9.83 -26.25
CA LYS A 369 -55.18 -11.12 -25.66
C LYS A 369 -55.39 -11.29 -24.16
N LEU A 370 -56.52 -10.85 -23.61
CA LEU A 370 -56.92 -11.24 -22.24
C LEU A 370 -58.38 -11.72 -22.25
N ASN A 371 -58.54 -13.05 -22.13
CA ASN A 371 -59.81 -13.75 -22.01
C ASN A 371 -60.35 -13.58 -20.57
N PRO A 372 -61.66 -13.35 -20.37
CA PRO A 372 -62.20 -13.00 -19.06
C PRO A 372 -62.59 -14.27 -18.29
N THR A 373 -62.03 -14.49 -17.11
CA THR A 373 -62.65 -15.30 -16.05
C THR A 373 -61.88 -15.15 -14.74
N GLN A 374 -62.63 -14.94 -13.66
CA GLN A 374 -62.22 -14.87 -12.25
C GLN A 374 -61.73 -13.52 -11.70
N THR A 375 -62.69 -12.61 -11.55
CA THR A 375 -62.75 -11.63 -10.45
C THR A 375 -63.36 -12.28 -9.21
N GLU A 376 -62.72 -12.18 -8.04
CA GLU A 376 -63.41 -12.17 -6.75
C GLU A 376 -62.58 -11.41 -5.68
N ASN A 377 -63.13 -10.27 -5.25
CA ASN A 377 -63.23 -9.70 -3.89
C ASN A 377 -61.97 -9.62 -3.00
N HIS A 378 -61.58 -8.48 -2.42
CA HIS A 378 -62.36 -7.62 -1.55
C HIS A 378 -61.81 -6.17 -1.49
N ILE A 379 -62.72 -5.20 -1.56
CA ILE A 379 -62.54 -3.79 -1.21
C ILE A 379 -63.14 -3.59 0.18
N TYR A 380 -62.40 -2.95 1.10
CA TYR A 380 -62.98 -2.31 2.27
C TYR A 380 -62.42 -0.89 2.42
N ALA A 381 -63.34 0.09 2.48
CA ALA A 381 -63.11 1.50 2.69
C ALA A 381 -63.49 1.90 4.14
N SER A 382 -62.97 3.03 4.63
CA SER A 382 -63.45 3.74 5.83
C SER A 382 -63.15 5.25 5.73
N PRO A 383 -63.82 6.15 6.48
CA PRO A 383 -64.73 7.14 5.87
C PRO A 383 -64.38 8.63 6.13
N SER A 384 -64.63 9.45 5.10
CA SER A 384 -65.16 10.83 5.03
C SER A 384 -65.01 11.86 6.18
N ILE A 385 -64.50 13.07 5.86
CA ILE A 385 -65.08 14.42 6.14
C ILE A 385 -64.70 15.39 4.97
N PRO A 386 -65.60 16.27 4.44
CA PRO A 386 -65.53 16.87 3.09
C PRO A 386 -64.88 18.28 3.00
N PRO A 387 -64.62 18.83 1.78
CA PRO A 387 -63.80 20.03 1.58
C PRO A 387 -64.59 21.34 1.69
N ARG A 388 -63.92 22.44 2.07
CA ARG A 388 -64.45 23.80 2.08
C ARG A 388 -63.84 24.61 0.92
N ASN A 389 -64.64 24.83 -0.12
CA ASN A 389 -64.55 25.85 -1.16
C ASN A 389 -63.15 26.32 -1.60
N SER A 390 -62.66 25.72 -2.69
CA SER A 390 -62.04 26.46 -3.80
C SER A 390 -61.93 25.53 -5.01
N ASN A 391 -62.30 26.05 -6.17
CA ASN A 391 -62.25 25.36 -7.46
C ASN A 391 -60.81 24.92 -7.80
N GLU A 392 -60.71 23.82 -8.54
CA GLU A 392 -59.55 23.25 -9.24
C GLU A 392 -58.82 22.05 -8.60
N THR A 393 -58.40 21.15 -9.51
CA THR A 393 -57.29 20.16 -9.48
C THR A 393 -57.55 18.64 -9.29
N GLU A 394 -57.32 17.94 -10.42
CA GLU A 394 -56.58 16.68 -10.64
C GLU A 394 -57.10 15.28 -10.21
N PRO A 395 -57.03 14.26 -11.10
CA PRO A 395 -57.21 12.86 -10.75
C PRO A 395 -55.95 12.28 -10.07
N GLY A 396 -56.13 11.71 -8.88
CA GLY A 396 -55.07 11.17 -8.03
C GLY A 396 -54.33 9.95 -8.60
N ILE A 397 -53.00 9.95 -8.43
CA ILE A 397 -52.08 8.86 -8.74
C ILE A 397 -51.99 7.91 -7.55
N ALA A 398 -52.27 6.62 -7.78
CA ALA A 398 -52.06 5.55 -6.80
C ALA A 398 -50.56 5.17 -6.73
N VAL A 399 -50.02 5.07 -5.51
CA VAL A 399 -48.63 4.65 -5.23
C VAL A 399 -48.65 3.24 -4.66
N THR A 400 -48.15 2.25 -5.40
CA THR A 400 -47.91 0.88 -4.91
C THR A 400 -46.41 0.67 -4.68
N ARG A 401 -46.03 0.32 -3.45
CA ARG A 401 -44.65 0.07 -3.02
C ARG A 401 -44.43 -1.44 -2.94
N THR A 402 -43.71 -2.04 -3.88
CA THR A 402 -43.33 -3.46 -3.82
C THR A 402 -41.99 -3.61 -3.10
N TYR A 403 -41.98 -4.31 -1.97
CA TYR A 403 -40.78 -4.79 -1.30
C TYR A 403 -40.43 -6.18 -1.85
N GLY A 404 -39.27 -6.30 -2.51
CA GLY A 404 -38.73 -7.60 -2.91
C GLY A 404 -37.88 -8.19 -1.80
N PHE A 405 -38.39 -9.24 -1.13
CA PHE A 405 -37.58 -10.17 -0.34
C PHE A 405 -36.99 -11.23 -1.28
N ALA A 406 -35.72 -11.55 -1.07
CA ALA A 406 -34.99 -12.57 -1.79
C ALA A 406 -35.39 -13.98 -1.33
N SER A 407 -35.52 -14.89 -2.29
CA SER A 407 -35.22 -16.32 -2.15
C SER A 407 -34.51 -16.79 -3.41
#